data_AF-A0A1N6W3I7-F1
#
_entry.id   AF-A0A1N6W3I7-F1
#
_cell.length_a   1.000
_cell.length_b   1.000
_cell.length_c   1.000
_cell.angle_alpha   90.00
_cell.angle_beta   90.00
_cell.angle_gamma   90.00
#
_symmetry.space_group_name_H-M   'P 1'
#
loop_
_entity.id
_entity.type
_entity.pdbx_description
1 polymer ?
#
loop_
_entity_poly.entity_id
_entity_poly.type
_entity_poly.pdbx_seq_one_letter_code
_entity_poly.pdbx_strand_id
1 'polypeptide(L)'
;MKSETLFRVLVAGVLTVAPTLLFLGLWRGLMALRDDDLVNRTMNGEFGSVPNSLLRPGLPGSSKASRDPLTANRPGTSLRCRTCDAENPSYADYCGNCLERIR
;
A
#
# COMPACT_ATOMS: atom_id res chain seq x y z
N MET A 1 -12.25 -53.38 9.46
CA MET A 1 -12.86 -52.24 8.73
C MET A 1 -12.39 -52.33 7.27
N LYS A 2 -13.29 -52.25 6.29
CA LYS A 2 -12.94 -52.39 4.87
C LYS A 2 -12.00 -51.24 4.46
N SER A 3 -10.91 -51.55 3.76
CA SER A 3 -9.86 -50.60 3.34
C SER A 3 -10.42 -49.38 2.59
N GLU A 4 -11.48 -49.58 1.83
CA GLU A 4 -12.23 -48.53 1.14
C GLU A 4 -12.78 -47.46 2.08
N THR A 5 -13.34 -47.86 3.23
CA THR A 5 -13.92 -46.93 4.20
C THR A 5 -12.83 -46.07 4.84
N LEU A 6 -11.67 -46.68 5.13
CA LEU A 6 -10.51 -45.96 5.66
C LEU A 6 -10.01 -44.90 4.67
N PHE A 7 -9.91 -45.26 3.39
CA PHE A 7 -9.49 -44.33 2.33
C PHE A 7 -10.43 -43.15 2.19
N ARG A 8 -11.76 -43.39 2.17
CA ARG A 8 -12.76 -42.32 2.08
C ARG A 8 -12.70 -41.37 3.26
N VAL A 9 -12.53 -41.89 4.47
CA VAL A 9 -12.40 -41.07 5.69
C VAL A 9 -11.12 -40.23 5.64
N LEU A 10 -10.01 -40.79 5.16
CA LEU A 10 -8.76 -40.04 4.98
C LEU A 10 -8.91 -38.91 3.96
N VAL A 11 -9.48 -39.21 2.78
CA VAL A 11 -9.70 -38.23 1.72
C VAL A 11 -10.63 -37.11 2.19
N ALA A 12 -11.73 -37.46 2.87
CA ALA A 12 -12.63 -36.48 3.45
C ALA A 12 -11.92 -35.61 4.50
N GLY A 13 -11.13 -36.21 5.39
CA GLY A 13 -10.34 -35.48 6.38
C GLY A 13 -9.36 -34.50 5.73
N VAL A 14 -8.60 -34.94 4.73
CA VAL A 14 -7.66 -34.09 3.98
C VAL A 14 -8.39 -32.97 3.27
N LEU A 15 -9.49 -33.25 2.56
CA LEU A 15 -10.28 -32.21 1.88
C LEU A 15 -10.86 -31.17 2.82
N THR A 16 -11.10 -31.53 4.08
CA THR A 16 -11.64 -30.61 5.10
C THR A 16 -10.54 -29.77 5.75
N VAL A 17 -9.36 -30.36 6.00
CA VAL A 17 -8.25 -29.72 6.73
C VAL A 17 -7.25 -29.03 5.80
N ALA A 18 -7.10 -29.50 4.56
CA ALA A 18 -6.18 -28.91 3.60
C ALA A 18 -6.48 -27.43 3.28
N PRO A 19 -7.75 -26.98 3.10
CA PRO A 19 -8.04 -25.57 2.81
C PRO A 19 -7.63 -24.64 3.95
N THR A 20 -7.85 -25.05 5.20
CA THR A 20 -7.47 -24.26 6.37
C THR A 20 -5.97 -24.23 6.57
N LEU A 21 -5.27 -25.36 6.37
CA LEU A 21 -3.81 -25.40 6.38
C LEU A 21 -3.20 -24.55 5.26
N LEU A 22 -3.75 -24.60 4.05
CA LEU A 22 -3.30 -23.80 2.91
C LEU A 22 -3.46 -22.32 3.22
N PHE A 23 -4.61 -21.92 3.76
CA PHE A 23 -4.88 -20.54 4.17
C PHE A 23 -3.90 -20.07 5.25
N LEU A 24 -3.70 -20.87 6.31
CA LEU A 24 -2.77 -20.52 7.38
C LEU A 24 -1.33 -20.47 6.89
N GLY A 25 -0.93 -21.40 6.03
CA GLY A 25 0.39 -21.43 5.41
C GLY A 25 0.62 -20.18 4.56
N LEU A 26 -0.34 -19.83 3.71
CA LEU A 26 -0.29 -18.61 2.90
C LEU A 26 -0.21 -17.35 3.77
N TRP A 27 -1.06 -17.26 4.79
CA TRP A 27 -1.08 -16.14 5.73
C TRP A 27 0.26 -15.98 6.45
N ARG A 28 0.80 -17.07 6.99
CA ARG A 28 2.11 -17.06 7.66
C ARG A 28 3.24 -16.76 6.68
N GLY A 29 3.16 -17.24 5.44
CA GLY A 29 4.12 -16.90 4.38
C GLY A 29 4.09 -15.42 4.03
N LEU A 30 2.90 -14.83 3.88
CA LEU A 30 2.73 -13.39 3.67
C LEU A 30 3.27 -12.56 4.84
N MET A 31 3.03 -13.01 6.08
CA MET A 31 3.58 -12.37 7.27
C MET A 31 5.10 -12.49 7.37
N ALA A 32 5.68 -13.62 6.96
CA ALA A 32 7.12 -13.82 6.93
C ALA A 32 7.83 -13.02 5.81
N LEU A 33 7.14 -12.81 4.68
CA LEU A 33 7.61 -11.97 3.58
C LEU A 33 7.43 -10.47 3.86
N ARG A 34 6.52 -10.13 4.78
CA ARG A 34 6.44 -8.77 5.29
C ARG A 34 7.69 -8.55 6.13
N ASP A 35 8.62 -7.75 5.61
CA ASP A 35 9.80 -7.32 6.35
C ASP A 35 9.33 -6.50 7.55
N ASP A 36 9.09 -7.20 8.67
CA ASP A 36 8.72 -6.58 9.94
C ASP A 36 9.81 -5.61 10.41
N ASP A 37 11.04 -5.76 9.88
CA ASP A 37 12.15 -4.84 10.09
C ASP A 37 11.94 -3.48 9.38
N LEU A 38 11.38 -3.47 8.17
CA LEU A 38 10.97 -2.22 7.49
C LEU A 38 9.80 -1.56 8.21
N VAL A 39 8.85 -2.36 8.72
CA VAL A 39 7.73 -1.85 9.52
C VAL A 39 8.23 -1.25 10.83
N ASN A 40 9.15 -1.94 11.51
CA ASN A 40 9.74 -1.50 12.76
C ASN A 40 10.57 -0.22 12.56
N ARG A 41 11.41 -0.14 11.53
CA ARG A 41 12.15 1.10 11.20
C ARG A 41 11.22 2.27 10.81
N THR A 42 10.11 1.99 10.13
CA THR A 42 9.08 2.99 9.83
C THR A 42 8.36 3.46 11.10
N MET A 43 7.96 2.55 12.00
CA MET A 43 7.32 2.89 13.26
C MET A 43 8.26 3.64 14.22
N ASN A 44 9.54 3.28 14.22
CA ASN A 44 10.57 3.96 15.00
C ASN A 44 11.00 5.31 14.40
N GLY A 45 10.38 5.73 13.29
CA GLY A 45 10.57 7.05 12.71
C GLY A 45 11.87 7.23 11.92
N GLU A 46 12.57 6.13 11.58
CA GLU A 46 13.85 6.18 10.85
C GLU A 46 13.72 6.83 9.46
N PHE A 47 12.53 6.75 8.85
CA PHE A 47 12.23 7.35 7.55
C PHE A 47 11.57 8.75 7.61
N GLY A 48 11.36 9.30 8.81
CA GLY A 48 10.64 10.57 9.01
C GLY A 48 9.14 10.47 8.67
N SER A 49 8.35 11.49 9.03
CA SER A 49 6.93 11.55 8.68
C SER A 49 6.78 11.50 7.16
N VAL A 50 6.27 10.38 6.64
CA VAL A 50 6.01 10.21 5.21
C VAL A 50 5.06 11.34 4.81
N PRO A 51 5.48 12.29 3.95
CA PRO A 51 4.57 13.32 3.50
C PRO A 51 3.41 12.62 2.78
N ASN A 52 2.17 13.04 3.09
CA ASN A 52 0.92 12.47 2.55
C ASN A 52 0.85 12.42 1.00
N SER A 53 1.85 12.99 0.31
CA SER A 53 2.06 12.91 -1.13
C SER A 53 2.47 11.52 -1.65
N LEU A 54 3.03 10.63 -0.82
CA LEU A 54 3.48 9.29 -1.24
C LEU A 54 2.43 8.18 -1.07
N LEU A 55 1.30 8.46 -0.42
CA LEU A 55 0.21 7.51 -0.20
C LEU A 55 -0.76 7.40 -1.38
N ARG A 56 -0.42 7.96 -2.56
CA ARG A 56 -1.20 7.79 -3.80
C ARG A 56 -1.06 6.33 -4.27
N PRO A 57 -2.09 5.48 -4.11
CA PRO A 57 -2.00 4.08 -4.49
C PRO A 57 -2.13 4.02 -6.01
N GLY A 58 -0.98 3.92 -6.69
CA GLY A 58 -0.95 3.88 -8.14
C GLY A 58 0.44 4.22 -8.63
N LEU A 59 1.31 3.21 -8.71
CA LEU A 59 2.30 2.93 -9.74
C LEU A 59 3.51 2.20 -9.10
N PRO A 60 3.81 0.95 -9.51
CA PRO A 60 5.06 0.31 -9.15
C PRO A 60 6.19 0.91 -10.00
N GLY A 61 7.23 1.43 -9.35
CA GLY A 61 8.48 1.81 -10.00
C GLY A 61 8.68 3.31 -10.18
N SER A 62 9.24 3.98 -9.17
CA SER A 62 9.95 5.26 -9.31
C SER A 62 10.93 5.46 -8.15
N SER A 63 11.76 4.46 -7.89
CA SER A 63 12.97 4.65 -7.10
C SER A 63 14.00 5.39 -7.96
N LYS A 64 13.96 6.73 -7.89
CA LYS A 64 15.07 7.71 -8.02
C LYS A 64 14.51 9.06 -8.44
N ALA A 65 14.29 9.93 -7.47
CA ALA A 65 14.53 11.35 -7.66
C ALA A 65 15.40 11.78 -6.49
N SER A 66 16.71 11.63 -6.68
CA SER A 66 17.72 12.35 -5.90
C SER A 66 17.26 13.79 -5.79
N ARG A 67 17.28 14.30 -4.55
CA ARG A 67 17.15 15.73 -4.28
C ARG A 67 18.35 16.42 -4.93
N ASP A 68 18.19 16.90 -6.15
CA ASP A 68 18.97 18.03 -6.63
C ASP A 68 18.31 19.29 -6.04
N PRO A 69 19.03 20.12 -5.25
CA PRO A 69 18.50 21.37 -4.72
C PRO A 69 18.26 22.46 -5.80
N LEU A 70 18.41 22.15 -7.08
CA LEU A 70 18.51 23.13 -8.16
C LEU A 70 17.23 23.30 -9.01
N THR A 71 16.13 22.60 -8.71
CA THR A 71 14.91 22.66 -9.56
C THR A 71 13.60 22.60 -8.76
N ALA A 72 13.26 23.66 -8.04
CA ALA A 72 11.85 23.93 -7.70
C ALA A 72 11.49 25.42 -7.60
N ASN A 73 12.36 26.33 -8.06
CA ASN A 73 11.96 27.71 -8.31
C ASN A 73 11.41 27.82 -9.75
N ARG A 74 10.38 27.04 -10.07
CA ARG A 74 9.58 27.22 -11.28
C ARG A 74 8.33 27.97 -10.83
N PRO A 75 8.10 29.22 -11.25
CA PRO A 75 6.88 29.95 -10.94
C PRO A 75 5.72 29.36 -11.74
N GLY A 76 5.31 28.15 -11.39
CA GLY A 76 4.02 27.61 -11.78
C GLY A 76 3.00 28.20 -10.82
N THR A 77 2.18 29.13 -11.30
CA THR A 77 1.15 29.82 -10.52
C THR A 77 0.34 28.80 -9.71
N SER A 78 0.51 28.76 -8.38
CA SER A 78 -0.31 27.91 -7.53
C SER A 78 -1.73 28.49 -7.43
N LEU A 79 -2.74 27.65 -7.58
CA LEU A 79 -4.16 27.97 -7.42
C LEU A 79 -4.62 27.53 -6.02
N ARG A 80 -5.36 28.38 -5.31
CA ARG A 80 -5.95 28.04 -4.02
C ARG A 80 -7.35 27.47 -4.17
N CYS A 81 -7.63 26.39 -3.45
CA CYS A 81 -8.96 25.80 -3.40
C CYS A 81 -9.91 26.71 -2.60
N ARG A 82 -11.09 27.04 -3.14
CA ARG A 82 -12.06 27.91 -2.44
C ARG A 82 -12.71 27.25 -1.24
N THR A 83 -12.69 25.93 -1.16
CA THR A 83 -13.39 25.15 -0.12
C THR A 83 -12.54 24.90 1.10
N CYS A 84 -11.25 24.57 0.92
CA CYS A 84 -10.35 24.21 2.01
C CYS A 84 -9.05 25.03 2.06
N ASP A 85 -8.91 26.04 1.21
CA ASP A 85 -7.77 26.96 1.10
C ASP A 85 -6.40 26.29 0.85
N ALA A 86 -6.41 25.02 0.44
CA ALA A 86 -5.20 24.29 0.07
C ALA A 86 -4.59 24.85 -1.23
N GLU A 87 -3.26 24.89 -1.30
CA GLU A 87 -2.52 25.23 -2.51
C GLU A 87 -2.44 24.04 -3.46
N ASN A 88 -2.81 24.26 -4.72
CA ASN A 88 -2.82 23.28 -5.79
C ASN A 88 -2.03 23.81 -7.00
N PRO A 89 -1.41 22.96 -7.82
CA PRO A 89 -0.70 23.42 -9.00
C PRO A 89 -1.67 23.93 -10.10
N SER A 90 -1.21 24.82 -10.98
CA SER A 90 -2.02 25.45 -12.05
C SER A 90 -2.71 24.47 -13.01
N TYR A 91 -2.21 23.24 -13.10
CA TYR A 91 -2.74 22.19 -13.96
C TYR A 91 -3.76 21.26 -13.26
N ALA A 92 -4.07 21.47 -11.97
CA ALA A 92 -5.00 20.61 -11.25
C ALA A 92 -6.46 20.99 -11.53
N ASP A 93 -7.27 20.02 -11.98
CA ASP A 93 -8.72 20.19 -12.14
C ASP A 93 -9.48 20.03 -10.81
N TYR A 94 -8.91 19.25 -9.87
CA TYR A 94 -9.49 18.94 -8.56
C TYR A 94 -8.51 19.21 -7.42
N CYS A 95 -9.04 19.48 -6.23
CA CYS A 95 -8.25 19.71 -5.04
C CYS A 95 -7.62 18.43 -4.50
N GLY A 96 -6.31 18.47 -4.23
CA GLY A 96 -5.59 17.35 -3.62
C GLY A 96 -5.97 17.06 -2.16
N ASN A 97 -6.68 17.99 -1.49
CA ASN A 97 -7.07 17.86 -0.09
C ASN A 97 -8.55 17.46 0.06
N CYS A 98 -9.47 18.25 -0.49
CA CYS A 98 -10.92 18.02 -0.35
C CYS A 98 -11.60 17.41 -1.58
N LEU A 99 -10.85 17.13 -2.65
CA LEU A 99 -11.35 16.58 -3.93
C LEU A 99 -12.40 17.44 -4.65
N GLU A 100 -12.63 18.66 -4.18
CA GLU A 100 -13.53 19.61 -4.82
C GLU A 100 -12.94 20.13 -6.14
N ARG A 101 -13.80 20.42 -7.12
CA ARG A 101 -13.39 20.98 -8.41
C ARG A 101 -12.84 22.40 -8.23
N ILE A 102 -11.66 22.66 -8.79
CA ILE A 102 -11.01 23.99 -8.72
C ILE A 102 -11.24 24.79 -10.01
N ARG A 103 -11.56 24.13 -11.13
CA ARG A 103 -11.86 24.73 -12.44
C ARG A 103 -13.20 24.28 -13.04
#